data_AF-A0A564TLK8-F1
#
_entry.id   AF-A0A564TLK8-F1
#
_cell.length_a   1.000
_cell.length_b   1.000
_cell.length_c   1.000
_cell.angle_alpha   90.00
_cell.angle_beta   90.00
_cell.angle_gamma   90.00
#
_symmetry.space_group_name_H-M   'P 1'
#
loop_
_entity.id
_entity.type
_entity.pdbx_description
1 polymer ?
#
loop_
_entity_poly.entity_id
_entity_poly.type
_entity_poly.pdbx_seq_one_letter_code
_entity_poly.pdbx_strand_id
1 'polypeptide(L)'
;MMGEFIIYYRGKIVGGIYDDRLLVKPTKSAISYMPTVTYEIPYENAKEMLLVEEIDNKDFLTGLFNVMYDELPTPKPKKKK
;
A
#
# COMPACT_ATOMS: atom_id res chain seq x y z
N MET A 1 22.38 -2.97 -1.42
CA MET A 1 21.44 -2.87 -0.28
C MET A 1 20.06 -2.79 -0.88
N MET A 2 19.16 -3.73 -0.61
CA MET A 2 17.75 -3.60 -1.00
C MET A 2 17.14 -2.47 -0.15
N GLY A 3 17.07 -1.27 -0.73
CA GLY A 3 16.79 0.01 -0.08
C GLY A 3 15.32 0.44 -0.17
N GLU A 4 14.41 -0.52 -0.24
CA GLU A 4 12.97 -0.26 -0.32
C GLU A 4 12.37 -0.02 1.07
N PHE A 5 11.19 0.61 1.11
CA PHE A 5 10.51 0.95 2.36
C PHE A 5 9.15 0.29 2.44
N ILE A 6 8.83 -0.33 3.58
CA ILE A 6 7.47 -0.80 3.88
C ILE A 6 6.73 0.28 4.66
N ILE A 7 5.52 0.63 4.21
CA ILE A 7 4.69 1.64 4.85
C ILE A 7 3.65 0.96 5.74
N TYR A 8 3.59 1.43 6.98
CA TYR A 8 2.61 1.03 7.97
C TYR A 8 1.60 2.15 8.20
N TYR A 9 0.31 1.81 8.16
CA TYR A 9 -0.77 2.69 8.57
C TYR A 9 -1.52 2.05 9.74
N ARG A 10 -1.51 2.73 10.90
CA ARG A 10 -2.13 2.25 12.16
C ARG A 10 -1.72 0.80 12.52
N GLY A 11 -0.45 0.47 12.31
CA GLY A 11 0.12 -0.84 12.62
C GLY A 11 -0.15 -1.95 11.58
N LYS A 12 -0.86 -1.66 10.48
CA LYS A 12 -1.06 -2.59 9.37
C LYS A 12 -0.20 -2.21 8.16
N ILE A 13 0.26 -3.19 7.39
CA ILE A 13 1.03 -2.94 6.15
C ILE A 13 0.06 -2.55 5.05
N VAL A 14 0.14 -1.30 4.61
CA VAL A 14 -0.68 -0.74 3.51
C VAL A 14 0.01 -0.90 2.15
N GLY A 15 1.34 -0.80 2.11
CA GLY A 15 2.11 -0.76 0.88
C GLY A 15 3.60 -0.56 1.13
N GLY A 16 4.30 -0.03 0.13
CA GLY A 16 5.71 0.30 0.21
C GLY A 16 6.18 1.24 -0.90
N ILE A 17 7.44 1.67 -0.80
CA ILE A 17 8.12 2.47 -1.81
C ILE A 17 9.15 1.58 -2.50
N TYR A 18 9.00 1.44 -3.82
CA TYR A 18 9.75 0.53 -4.67
C TYR A 18 10.22 1.28 -5.91
N ASP A 19 11.53 1.45 -6.10
CA ASP A 19 12.11 2.26 -7.18
C ASP A 19 11.42 3.64 -7.34
N ASP A 20 11.36 4.41 -6.26
CA ASP A 20 10.68 5.72 -6.17
C ASP A 20 9.16 5.73 -6.48
N ARG A 21 8.53 4.56 -6.54
CA ARG A 21 7.08 4.40 -6.73
C ARG A 21 6.38 4.03 -5.44
N LEU A 22 5.26 4.69 -5.15
CA LEU A 22 4.36 4.26 -4.08
C LEU A 22 3.44 3.16 -4.60
N LEU A 23 3.60 1.94 -4.06
CA LEU A 23 2.72 0.81 -4.37
C LEU A 23 1.91 0.41 -3.13
N VAL A 24 0.59 0.25 -3.28
CA VAL A 24 -0.31 -0.16 -2.20
C VAL A 24 -1.00 -1.49 -2.50
N LYS A 25 -1.47 -2.18 -1.46
CA LYS A 25 -2.15 -3.46 -1.65
C LYS A 25 -3.44 -3.31 -2.46
N PRO A 26 -3.79 -4.28 -3.33
CA PRO A 26 -5.00 -4.23 -4.13
C PRO A 26 -6.24 -4.63 -3.31
N THR A 27 -6.68 -3.74 -2.42
CA THR A 27 -7.92 -3.92 -1.67
C THR A 27 -9.11 -3.44 -2.52
N LYS A 28 -10.32 -3.96 -2.29
CA LYS A 28 -11.50 -3.58 -3.10
C LYS A 28 -11.80 -2.10 -2.92
N SER A 29 -11.66 -1.61 -1.69
CA SER A 29 -11.82 -0.19 -1.37
C SER A 29 -10.79 0.69 -2.08
N ALA A 30 -9.52 0.29 -2.19
CA ALA A 30 -8.52 1.03 -2.94
C ALA A 30 -8.86 1.11 -4.44
N ILE A 31 -9.19 -0.04 -5.04
CA ILE A 31 -9.53 -0.14 -6.47
C ILE A 31 -10.74 0.74 -6.80
N SER A 32 -11.75 0.80 -5.93
CA SER A 32 -12.93 1.64 -6.13
C SER A 32 -12.68 3.12 -5.86
N TYR A 33 -11.67 3.46 -5.05
CA TYR A 33 -11.37 4.84 -4.66
C TYR A 33 -10.45 5.54 -5.66
N MET A 34 -9.55 4.79 -6.29
CA MET A 34 -8.59 5.33 -7.24
C MET A 34 -9.27 5.72 -8.56
N PRO A 35 -8.95 6.89 -9.14
CA PRO A 35 -9.54 7.33 -10.41
C PRO A 35 -9.07 6.48 -11.59
N THR A 36 -7.87 5.93 -11.52
CA THR A 36 -7.28 5.02 -12.50
C THR A 36 -6.51 3.95 -11.75
N VAL A 37 -6.66 2.71 -12.20
CA VAL A 37 -6.10 1.53 -11.54
C VAL A 37 -4.99 0.98 -12.43
N THR A 38 -3.75 1.17 -11.99
CA THR A 38 -2.57 0.61 -12.63
C THR A 38 -1.95 -0.42 -11.69
N TYR A 39 -1.73 -1.63 -12.19
CA TYR A 39 -1.06 -2.68 -11.45
C TYR A 39 0.42 -2.75 -11.85
N GLU A 40 1.29 -2.86 -10.86
CA GLU A 40 2.71 -3.06 -11.07
C GLU A 40 3.28 -4.07 -10.08
N ILE A 41 4.37 -4.73 -10.48
CA ILE A 41 5.15 -5.58 -9.58
C ILE A 41 6.23 -4.74 -8.91
N PRO A 42 6.40 -4.80 -7.57
CA PRO A 42 7.44 -4.05 -6.88
C PRO A 42 8.84 -4.52 -7.27
N TYR A 43 9.02 -5.83 -7.42
CA TYR A 43 10.25 -6.47 -7.87
C TYR A 43 9.93 -7.83 -8.51
N GLU A 44 10.93 -8.43 -9.15
CA GLU A 44 10.77 -9.71 -9.86
C GLU A 44 10.21 -10.81 -8.93
N ASN A 45 9.20 -11.54 -9.40
CA ASN A 45 8.49 -12.60 -8.65
C ASN A 45 7.60 -12.13 -7.48
N ALA A 46 7.42 -10.82 -7.29
CA ALA A 46 6.44 -10.31 -6.35
C ALA A 46 5.01 -10.37 -6.90
N LYS A 47 4.04 -10.19 -6.02
CA LYS A 47 2.63 -10.00 -6.42
C LYS A 47 2.41 -8.58 -6.90
N GLU A 48 1.50 -8.42 -7.85
CA GLU A 48 1.06 -7.11 -8.31
C GLU A 48 0.44 -6.30 -7.17
N MET A 49 0.71 -5.00 -7.22
CA MET A 49 0.25 -3.97 -6.30
C MET A 49 -0.26 -2.77 -7.10
N LEU A 50 -1.03 -1.90 -6.47
CA LEU A 50 -1.58 -0.72 -7.12
C LEU A 50 -0.55 0.41 -7.12
N LEU A 51 -0.23 0.95 -8.30
CA LEU A 51 0.57 2.16 -8.44
C LEU A 51 -0.24 3.39 -8.05
N VAL A 52 0.28 4.15 -7.10
CA VAL A 52 -0.31 5.44 -6.70
C VAL A 52 0.45 6.56 -7.41
N GLU A 53 -0.16 7.14 -8.45
CA GLU A 53 0.43 8.26 -9.19
C GLU A 53 0.23 9.61 -8.47
N GLU A 54 -0.93 9.79 -7.82
CA GLU A 54 -1.31 11.02 -7.14
C GLU A 54 -0.67 11.11 -5.74
N ILE A 55 0.65 11.27 -5.68
CA ILE A 55 1.43 11.29 -4.42
C ILE A 55 1.53 12.68 -3.77
N ASP A 56 1.32 13.75 -4.54
CA ASP A 56 1.43 15.13 -4.04
C ASP A 56 0.13 15.64 -3.40
N ASN A 57 -0.98 14.91 -3.59
CA ASN A 57 -2.27 15.24 -3.01
C ASN A 57 -2.47 14.56 -1.66
N LYS A 58 -2.24 15.34 -0.59
CA LYS A 58 -2.41 14.90 0.80
C LYS A 58 -3.80 14.35 1.10
N ASP A 59 -4.86 15.00 0.62
CA ASP A 59 -6.24 14.61 0.92
C ASP A 59 -6.60 13.28 0.25
N PHE A 60 -6.16 13.10 -1.00
CA PHE A 60 -6.29 11.84 -1.72
C PHE A 60 -5.57 10.69 -1.00
N LEU A 61 -4.29 10.87 -0.64
CA LEU A 61 -3.53 9.82 0.06
C LEU A 61 -4.14 9.44 1.41
N THR A 62 -4.59 10.46 2.16
CA THR A 62 -5.26 10.25 3.45
C THR A 62 -6.56 9.47 3.27
N GLY A 63 -7.37 9.83 2.26
CA GLY A 63 -8.61 9.13 1.92
C GLY A 63 -8.35 7.68 1.51
N LEU A 64 -7.39 7.45 0.62
CA LEU A 64 -6.99 6.13 0.15
C LEU A 64 -6.60 5.22 1.31
N PHE A 65 -5.71 5.66 2.21
CA PHE A 65 -5.27 4.84 3.33
C PHE A 65 -6.39 4.58 4.34
N ASN A 66 -7.31 5.54 4.53
CA ASN A 66 -8.48 5.37 5.37
C ASN A 66 -9.42 4.29 4.83
N VAL A 67 -9.79 4.34 3.55
CA VAL A 67 -10.75 3.37 2.98
C VAL A 67 -10.16 1.96 2.92
N MET A 68 -8.84 1.83 2.79
CA MET A 68 -8.17 0.53 2.77
C MET A 68 -8.14 -0.16 4.14
N TYR A 69 -8.15 0.60 5.23
CA TYR A 69 -7.67 0.14 6.54
C TYR A 69 -8.38 -1.12 7.06
N ASP A 70 -9.70 -1.20 6.91
CA ASP A 70 -10.49 -2.32 7.41
C ASP A 70 -10.21 -3.63 6.65
N GLU A 71 -9.85 -3.54 5.37
CA GLU A 71 -9.54 -4.69 4.51
C GLU A 71 -8.09 -5.17 4.67
N LEU A 72 -7.22 -4.37 5.30
CA LEU A 72 -5.82 -4.74 5.51
C LEU A 72 -5.67 -5.84 6.58
N PRO A 73 -4.74 -6.81 6.37
CA PRO A 73 -4.49 -7.85 7.35
C PRO A 73 -3.94 -7.26 8.65
N THR A 74 -4.40 -7.81 9.77
CA THR A 74 -3.91 -7.42 11.09
C THR A 74 -2.47 -7.92 11.29
N PRO A 75 -1.63 -7.16 12.02
CA PRO A 75 -0.31 -7.63 12.37
C PRO A 75 -0.41 -8.91 13.20
N LYS A 76 0.45 -9.88 12.92
CA LYS A 76 0.50 -11.13 13.70
C LYS A 76 0.79 -10.78 15.17
N PRO A 77 0.07 -11.37 16.14
CA PRO A 77 0.35 -11.14 17.55
C PRO A 77 1.80 -11.54 17.84
N LYS A 78 2.57 -10.63 18.46
CA LYS A 78 3.93 -10.94 18.89
C LYS A 78 3.85 -12.09 19.91
N LYS A 79 4.64 -13.14 19.70
CA LYS A 79 4.82 -14.17 20.74
C LYS A 79 5.29 -13.47 22.01
N LYS A 80 4.60 -13.70 23.14
CA LYS A 80 5.07 -13.25 24.45
C LYS A 80 6.46 -13.86 24.67
N LYS A 81 7.44 -13.02 25.02
CA LYS A 81 8.76 -13.50 25.47
C LYS A 81 8.59 -14.24 26.78
#